data_AF-A0A2S5R209-F1
#
_entry.id   AF-A0A2S5R209-F1
#
_cell.length_a   1.000
_cell.length_b   1.000
_cell.length_c   1.000
_cell.angle_alpha   90.00
_cell.angle_beta   90.00
_cell.angle_gamma   90.00
#
_symmetry.space_group_name_H-M   'P 1'
#
loop_
_entity.id
_entity.type
_entity.pdbx_description
1 polymer ?
#
loop_
_entity_poly.entity_id
_entity_poly.type
_entity_poly.pdbx_seq_one_letter_code
_entity_poly.pdbx_strand_id
1 'polypeptide(L)'
;MHRHRYLKIPTLALATAIVLASPFAQAGEGLLTGLVKLSCEAILCLSTGAPPNACAPSLNHYFSIDFDDFSDTIDARVDFLKLCPVAAETPPMQALVQAIAHGAGRCDAASLNATLLSYTGGGMGSIGQGCITGTKPAYCSAYEGHEYTDLNGGAQYIIDPPKQVGFWSFQGIAGGNDIGRIGNISLGGNYNTPQTCGHWVD
;
A
#
# COMPACT_ATOMS: atom_id res chain seq x y z
N MET A 1 68.49 14.15 -44.41
CA MET A 1 67.90 15.38 -44.97
C MET A 1 67.31 15.06 -46.34
N HIS A 2 66.02 14.70 -46.42
CA HIS A 2 65.32 14.52 -47.69
C HIS A 2 64.08 15.40 -47.70
N ARG A 3 64.12 16.41 -48.57
CA ARG A 3 63.05 17.38 -48.82
C ARG A 3 62.04 16.74 -49.78
N HIS A 4 60.85 16.40 -49.29
CA HIS A 4 59.72 16.07 -50.17
C HIS A 4 58.86 17.30 -50.40
N ARG A 5 58.65 17.57 -51.68
CA ARG A 5 58.03 18.76 -52.25
C ARG A 5 56.53 18.76 -51.95
N TYR A 6 56.03 19.92 -51.50
CA TYR A 6 54.61 20.21 -51.34
C TYR A 6 53.89 20.13 -52.70
N LEU A 7 52.96 19.19 -52.84
CA LEU A 7 51.98 19.17 -53.92
C LEU A 7 50.74 19.95 -53.44
N LYS A 8 50.40 21.05 -54.13
CA LYS A 8 49.15 21.79 -53.94
C LYS A 8 48.01 20.95 -54.53
N ILE A 9 47.13 20.45 -53.67
CA ILE A 9 45.93 19.71 -54.05
C ILE A 9 44.76 20.72 -54.08
N PRO A 10 43.97 20.77 -55.17
CA PRO A 10 42.91 21.76 -55.35
C PRO A 10 41.76 21.50 -54.38
N THR A 11 41.22 22.59 -53.83
CA THR A 11 40.02 22.64 -53.00
C THR A 11 38.81 22.14 -53.79
N LEU A 12 38.43 20.88 -53.57
CA LEU A 12 37.10 20.36 -53.88
C LEU A 12 36.28 20.43 -52.58
N ALA A 13 35.37 21.41 -52.53
CA ALA A 13 34.41 21.56 -51.45
C ALA A 13 33.40 20.40 -51.52
N LEU A 14 33.66 19.34 -50.78
CA LEU A 14 32.67 18.31 -50.49
C LEU A 14 31.83 18.81 -49.30
N ALA A 15 30.62 19.29 -49.58
CA ALA A 15 29.63 19.57 -48.55
C ALA A 15 29.16 18.24 -47.94
N THR A 16 29.87 17.74 -46.93
CA THR A 16 29.38 16.67 -46.06
C THR A 16 28.27 17.23 -45.19
N ALA A 17 27.03 16.93 -45.54
CA ALA A 17 25.89 17.09 -44.66
C ALA A 17 26.12 16.22 -43.42
N ILE A 18 26.49 16.85 -42.30
CA ILE A 18 26.44 16.23 -40.99
C ILE A 18 24.96 16.06 -40.67
N VAL A 19 24.42 14.89 -40.97
CA VAL A 19 23.20 14.42 -40.34
C VAL A 19 23.56 14.32 -38.86
N LEU A 20 23.06 15.27 -38.06
CA LEU A 20 22.98 15.12 -36.62
C LEU A 20 22.08 13.90 -36.39
N ALA A 21 22.70 12.72 -36.30
CA ALA A 21 22.09 11.59 -35.64
C ALA A 21 21.88 12.03 -34.20
N SER A 22 20.67 12.47 -33.89
CA SER A 22 20.18 12.54 -32.54
C SER A 22 20.58 11.23 -31.85
N PRO A 23 21.18 11.24 -30.66
CA PRO A 23 21.20 10.06 -29.83
C PRO A 23 19.77 9.86 -29.35
N PHE A 24 18.88 9.38 -30.22
CA PHE A 24 17.70 8.68 -29.78
C PHE A 24 18.25 7.60 -28.86
N ALA A 25 17.83 7.72 -27.60
CA ALA A 25 18.18 6.83 -26.52
C ALA A 25 18.20 5.40 -27.04
N GLN A 26 19.39 4.81 -27.12
CA GLN A 26 19.52 3.37 -27.12
C GLN A 26 19.18 2.94 -25.69
N ALA A 27 17.89 2.91 -25.38
CA ALA A 27 17.37 2.04 -24.35
C ALA A 27 17.70 0.63 -24.85
N GLY A 28 18.84 0.11 -24.37
CA GLY A 28 19.36 -1.17 -24.83
C GLY A 28 18.31 -2.25 -24.57
N GLU A 29 17.92 -2.96 -25.62
CA GLU A 29 16.98 -4.09 -25.60
C GLU A 29 17.48 -5.28 -24.73
N GLY A 30 18.63 -5.14 -24.06
CA GLY A 30 19.16 -6.08 -23.06
C GLY A 30 19.01 -5.65 -21.59
N LEU A 31 18.48 -4.46 -21.29
CA LEU A 31 18.46 -3.90 -19.92
C LEU A 31 17.28 -4.39 -19.05
N LEU A 32 16.23 -4.95 -19.65
CA LEU A 32 15.03 -5.44 -18.94
C LEU A 32 14.93 -6.97 -19.04
N THR A 33 15.93 -7.70 -18.55
CA THR A 33 15.87 -9.17 -18.47
C THR A 33 15.86 -9.63 -17.02
N GLY A 34 15.22 -10.77 -16.76
CA GLY A 34 15.15 -11.36 -15.42
C GLY A 34 14.42 -10.46 -14.39
N LEU A 35 15.02 -10.31 -13.21
CA LEU A 35 14.44 -9.57 -12.09
C LEU A 35 14.20 -8.08 -12.39
N VAL A 36 15.02 -7.47 -13.24
CA VAL A 36 14.85 -6.06 -13.64
C VAL A 36 13.56 -5.87 -14.44
N LYS A 37 13.19 -6.86 -15.26
CA LYS A 37 11.91 -6.85 -15.97
C LYS A 37 10.74 -6.92 -14.98
N LEU A 38 10.81 -7.89 -14.07
CA LEU A 38 9.76 -8.12 -13.08
C LEU A 38 9.58 -6.92 -12.15
N SER A 39 10.66 -6.22 -11.79
CA SER A 39 10.58 -5.04 -10.93
C SER A 39 9.87 -3.87 -11.61
N CYS A 40 10.23 -3.55 -12.86
CA CYS A 40 9.56 -2.50 -13.61
C CYS A 40 8.09 -2.83 -13.89
N GLU A 41 7.79 -4.08 -14.23
CA GLU A 41 6.40 -4.54 -14.38
C GLU A 41 5.64 -4.48 -13.05
N ALA A 42 6.26 -4.87 -11.93
CA ALA A 42 5.63 -4.81 -10.61
C ALA A 42 5.26 -3.37 -10.24
N ILE A 43 6.14 -2.38 -10.46
CA ILE A 43 5.82 -0.96 -10.24
C ILE A 43 4.57 -0.57 -11.02
N LEU A 44 4.54 -0.87 -12.33
CA LEU A 44 3.41 -0.51 -13.17
C LEU A 44 2.12 -1.21 -12.73
N CYS A 45 2.19 -2.51 -12.43
CA CYS A 45 1.05 -3.33 -12.05
C CYS A 45 0.49 -2.97 -10.67
N LEU A 46 1.35 -2.64 -9.71
CA LEU A 46 0.94 -2.19 -8.37
C LEU A 46 0.38 -0.78 -8.42
N SER A 47 0.82 0.06 -9.35
CA SER A 47 0.24 1.37 -9.60
C SER A 47 -1.18 1.35 -10.16
N THR A 48 -1.77 0.20 -10.49
CA THR A 48 -3.16 0.13 -10.99
C THR A 48 -4.04 -0.75 -10.09
N GLY A 49 -5.30 -0.34 -9.91
CA GLY A 49 -6.27 -1.10 -9.13
C GLY A 49 -6.82 -2.34 -9.84
N ALA A 50 -6.60 -2.47 -11.15
CA ALA A 50 -7.10 -3.58 -11.96
C ALA A 50 -6.01 -4.11 -12.91
N PRO A 51 -4.95 -4.73 -12.39
CA PRO A 51 -3.85 -5.21 -13.21
C PRO A 51 -4.29 -6.38 -14.10
N PRO A 52 -3.87 -6.42 -15.38
CA PRO A 52 -4.15 -7.54 -16.28
C PRO A 52 -3.44 -8.82 -15.83
N ASN A 53 -3.83 -9.97 -16.39
CA ASN A 53 -3.21 -11.26 -16.08
C ASN A 53 -1.69 -11.31 -16.34
N ALA A 54 -1.19 -10.47 -17.25
CA ALA A 54 0.22 -10.31 -17.56
C ALA A 54 1.05 -9.85 -16.36
N CYS A 55 0.42 -9.24 -15.36
CA CYS A 55 1.06 -8.82 -14.11
C CYS A 55 1.36 -9.97 -13.14
N ALA A 56 0.73 -11.14 -13.32
CA ALA A 56 0.86 -12.27 -12.40
C ALA A 56 2.32 -12.65 -12.04
N PRO A 57 3.28 -12.80 -12.97
CA PRO A 57 4.65 -13.17 -12.60
C PRO A 57 5.34 -12.11 -11.72
N SER A 58 5.14 -10.84 -12.04
CA SER A 58 5.77 -9.70 -11.37
C SER A 58 5.18 -9.45 -9.99
N LEU A 59 3.85 -9.55 -9.87
CA LEU A 59 3.14 -9.48 -8.60
C LEU A 59 3.45 -10.70 -7.72
N ASN A 60 3.47 -11.91 -8.29
CA ASN A 60 3.79 -13.11 -7.53
C ASN A 60 5.21 -13.05 -6.96
N HIS A 61 6.18 -12.56 -7.75
CA HIS A 61 7.53 -12.34 -7.23
C HIS A 61 7.54 -11.30 -6.10
N TYR A 62 6.92 -10.14 -6.32
CA TYR A 62 6.85 -9.07 -5.31
C TYR A 62 6.23 -9.54 -3.98
N PHE A 63 5.10 -10.25 -4.04
CA PHE A 63 4.42 -10.74 -2.84
C PHE A 63 5.08 -11.98 -2.22
N SER A 64 5.91 -12.72 -2.96
CA SER A 64 6.74 -13.81 -2.42
C SER A 64 7.97 -13.32 -1.66
N ILE A 65 8.27 -12.02 -1.71
CA ILE A 65 9.27 -11.41 -0.84
C ILE A 65 8.59 -11.20 0.51
N ASP A 66 8.87 -12.12 1.44
CA ASP A 66 8.42 -12.11 2.82
C ASP A 66 9.55 -12.53 3.76
N PHE A 67 9.60 -11.90 4.93
CA PHE A 67 10.53 -12.17 6.02
C PHE A 67 9.76 -12.19 7.33
N ASP A 68 10.37 -12.76 8.39
CA ASP A 68 9.77 -12.80 9.73
C ASP A 68 9.44 -11.39 10.26
N ASP A 69 10.32 -10.42 10.00
CA ASP A 69 10.11 -9.01 10.33
C ASP A 69 9.56 -8.22 9.14
N PHE A 70 8.45 -7.51 9.37
CA PHE A 70 7.79 -6.75 8.31
C PHE A 70 8.62 -5.55 7.83
N SER A 71 9.47 -4.97 8.68
CA SER A 71 10.45 -3.95 8.27
C SER A 71 11.39 -4.51 7.20
N ASP A 72 11.89 -5.71 7.40
CA ASP A 72 12.84 -6.37 6.49
C ASP A 72 12.14 -6.73 5.17
N THR A 73 10.87 -7.13 5.26
CA THR A 73 9.99 -7.30 4.09
C THR A 73 9.85 -6.02 3.28
N ILE A 74 9.61 -4.88 3.93
CA ILE A 74 9.54 -3.58 3.26
C ILE A 74 10.87 -3.25 2.58
N ASP A 75 11.99 -3.35 3.30
CA ASP A 75 13.31 -3.01 2.76
C ASP A 75 13.66 -3.89 1.55
N ALA A 76 13.40 -5.19 1.63
CA ALA A 76 13.63 -6.11 0.52
C ALA A 76 12.71 -5.84 -0.68
N ARG A 77 11.44 -5.48 -0.44
CA ARG A 77 10.51 -5.06 -1.51
C ARG A 77 10.97 -3.76 -2.16
N VAL A 78 11.43 -2.79 -1.38
CA VAL A 78 12.03 -1.55 -1.89
C VAL A 78 13.25 -1.87 -2.76
N ASP A 79 14.15 -2.74 -2.30
CA ASP A 79 15.35 -3.11 -3.04
C ASP A 79 15.03 -3.86 -4.34
N PHE A 80 14.04 -4.74 -4.34
CA PHE A 80 13.52 -5.35 -5.56
C PHE A 80 12.98 -4.31 -6.54
N LEU A 81 12.13 -3.37 -6.09
CA LEU A 81 11.57 -2.34 -6.96
C LEU A 81 12.66 -1.40 -7.52
N LYS A 82 13.70 -1.10 -6.73
CA LYS A 82 14.87 -0.30 -7.17
C LYS A 82 15.71 -0.97 -8.27
N LEU A 83 15.53 -2.27 -8.53
CA LEU A 83 16.15 -2.90 -9.69
C LEU A 83 15.64 -2.28 -11.01
N CYS A 84 14.45 -1.68 -11.00
CA CYS A 84 13.96 -0.94 -12.15
C CYS A 84 14.70 0.40 -12.27
N PRO A 85 15.39 0.71 -13.38
CA PRO A 85 16.18 1.95 -13.50
C PRO A 85 15.36 3.21 -13.19
N VAL A 86 14.11 3.26 -13.66
CA VAL A 86 13.16 4.39 -13.48
C VAL A 86 12.82 4.65 -12.01
N ALA A 87 12.88 3.62 -11.15
CA ALA A 87 12.54 3.71 -9.74
C ALA A 87 13.41 4.71 -8.96
N ALA A 88 14.65 4.91 -9.41
CA ALA A 88 15.62 5.79 -8.74
C ALA A 88 15.84 7.13 -9.47
N GLU A 89 15.27 7.33 -10.65
CA GLU A 89 15.58 8.50 -11.51
C GLU A 89 15.12 9.83 -10.93
N THR A 90 13.97 9.85 -10.24
CA THR A 90 13.37 11.09 -9.74
C THR A 90 12.86 10.93 -8.30
N PRO A 91 12.85 12.01 -7.50
CA PRO A 91 12.25 11.99 -6.16
C PRO A 91 10.81 11.45 -6.09
N PRO A 92 9.88 11.79 -7.00
CA PRO A 92 8.53 11.23 -6.96
C PRO A 92 8.50 9.73 -7.30
N MET A 93 9.40 9.21 -8.14
CA MET A 93 9.49 7.76 -8.36
C MET A 93 10.04 7.02 -7.15
N GLN A 94 11.01 7.60 -6.45
CA GLN A 94 11.51 7.04 -5.19
C GLN A 94 10.42 7.04 -4.11
N ALA A 95 9.62 8.11 -4.04
CA ALA A 95 8.45 8.18 -3.16
C ALA A 95 7.40 7.12 -3.51
N LEU A 96 7.13 6.90 -4.80
CA LEU A 96 6.24 5.84 -5.25
C LEU A 96 6.70 4.46 -4.78
N VAL A 97 7.99 4.14 -4.96
CA VAL A 97 8.56 2.85 -4.55
C VAL A 97 8.34 2.60 -3.06
N GLN A 98 8.56 3.62 -2.24
CA GLN A 98 8.30 3.54 -0.80
C GLN A 98 6.81 3.36 -0.52
N ALA A 99 5.94 4.14 -1.17
CA ALA A 99 4.50 4.05 -0.98
C ALA A 99 3.97 2.65 -1.36
N ILE A 100 4.43 2.09 -2.48
CA ILE A 100 4.13 0.72 -2.90
C ILE A 100 4.60 -0.27 -1.82
N ALA A 101 5.86 -0.20 -1.38
CA ALA A 101 6.42 -1.12 -0.39
C ALA A 101 5.66 -1.15 0.94
N HIS A 102 5.18 0.01 1.40
CA HIS A 102 4.41 0.11 2.63
C HIS A 102 2.91 -0.21 2.46
N GLY A 103 2.32 0.02 1.28
CA GLY A 103 0.88 -0.05 1.06
C GLY A 103 0.38 -1.28 0.31
N ALA A 104 1.14 -1.83 -0.64
CA ALA A 104 0.69 -2.91 -1.51
C ALA A 104 0.33 -4.17 -0.71
N GLY A 105 -0.90 -4.66 -0.91
CA GLY A 105 -1.46 -5.83 -0.22
C GLY A 105 -1.86 -5.60 1.24
N ARG A 106 -1.98 -4.33 1.67
CA ARG A 106 -2.36 -3.98 3.06
C ARG A 106 -3.49 -2.97 3.15
N CYS A 107 -3.87 -2.37 2.03
CA CYS A 107 -4.84 -1.30 1.93
C CYS A 107 -6.17 -1.73 1.32
N ASP A 108 -6.30 -3.00 0.96
CA ASP A 108 -7.58 -3.60 0.59
C ASP A 108 -8.47 -3.80 1.82
N ALA A 109 -9.78 -3.91 1.58
CA ALA A 109 -10.77 -4.04 2.62
C ALA A 109 -10.52 -5.22 3.56
N ALA A 110 -10.09 -6.37 3.04
CA ALA A 110 -9.85 -7.56 3.86
C ALA A 110 -8.70 -7.33 4.85
N SER A 111 -7.59 -6.77 4.37
CA SER A 111 -6.43 -6.40 5.20
C SER A 111 -6.78 -5.37 6.27
N LEU A 112 -7.53 -4.32 5.90
CA LEU A 112 -7.92 -3.28 6.85
C LEU A 112 -8.89 -3.83 7.91
N ASN A 113 -9.86 -4.65 7.51
CA ASN A 113 -10.80 -5.29 8.45
C ASN A 113 -10.10 -6.23 9.43
N ALA A 114 -9.03 -6.91 9.00
CA ALA A 114 -8.26 -7.80 9.86
C ALA A 114 -7.32 -7.05 10.84
N THR A 115 -6.74 -5.93 10.40
CA THR A 115 -5.68 -5.25 11.16
C THR A 115 -6.16 -4.08 12.01
N LEU A 116 -7.30 -3.46 11.68
CA LEU A 116 -7.79 -2.25 12.34
C LEU A 116 -8.80 -2.52 13.46
N LEU A 117 -8.81 -3.74 14.02
CA LEU A 117 -9.65 -4.07 15.17
C LEU A 117 -9.15 -3.34 16.42
N SER A 118 -9.96 -2.41 16.93
CA SER A 118 -9.72 -1.67 18.16
C SER A 118 -10.68 -2.12 19.24
N TYR A 119 -10.16 -2.46 20.42
CA TYR A 119 -10.96 -2.75 21.60
C TYR A 119 -11.14 -1.46 22.40
N THR A 120 -12.35 -0.90 22.38
CA THR A 120 -12.69 0.17 23.31
C THR A 120 -12.91 -0.45 24.69
N GLY A 121 -12.07 -0.02 25.64
CA GLY A 121 -11.97 -0.60 26.97
C GLY A 121 -13.29 -0.49 27.73
N GLY A 122 -13.88 -1.64 28.04
CA GLY A 122 -14.67 -1.75 29.25
C GLY A 122 -13.71 -1.77 30.44
N GLY A 123 -14.04 -1.02 31.50
CA GLY A 123 -13.25 -1.01 32.74
C GLY A 123 -13.09 -2.39 33.37
N MET A 124 -12.40 -2.45 34.51
CA MET A 124 -12.05 -3.68 35.24
C MET A 124 -13.26 -4.66 35.37
N GLY A 125 -13.26 -5.72 34.55
CA GLY A 125 -14.32 -6.75 34.52
C GLY A 125 -15.26 -6.75 33.30
N SER A 126 -15.10 -5.82 32.35
CA SER A 126 -15.96 -5.74 31.16
C SER A 126 -15.30 -6.34 29.92
N ILE A 127 -16.05 -7.14 29.17
CA ILE A 127 -15.70 -7.52 27.79
C ILE A 127 -15.83 -6.28 26.90
N GLY A 128 -14.70 -5.68 26.51
CA GLY A 128 -14.70 -4.60 25.52
C GLY A 128 -15.23 -5.11 24.17
N GLN A 129 -16.09 -4.34 23.51
CA GLN A 129 -16.51 -4.64 22.15
C GLN A 129 -15.41 -4.17 21.19
N GLY A 130 -14.94 -5.08 20.33
CA GLY A 130 -14.01 -4.73 19.25
C GLY A 130 -14.76 -4.02 18.12
N CYS A 131 -14.38 -2.78 17.79
CA CYS A 131 -14.80 -2.10 16.57
C CYS A 131 -13.61 -1.98 15.62
N ILE A 132 -13.84 -2.16 14.32
CA ILE A 132 -12.87 -1.79 13.30
C ILE A 132 -12.82 -0.25 13.25
N THR A 133 -11.62 0.34 13.26
CA THR A 133 -11.50 1.80 13.11
C THR A 133 -11.70 2.21 11.65
N GLY A 134 -12.46 3.29 11.45
CA GLY A 134 -12.65 3.92 10.13
C GLY A 134 -11.52 4.87 9.72
N THR A 135 -10.47 5.00 10.53
CA THR A 135 -9.31 5.82 10.18
C THR A 135 -8.34 5.01 9.32
N LYS A 136 -8.25 5.35 8.03
CA LYS A 136 -7.28 4.77 7.11
C LYS A 136 -5.84 5.08 7.58
N PRO A 137 -4.93 4.10 7.65
CA PRO A 137 -3.54 4.35 7.99
C PRO A 137 -2.84 5.28 6.99
N ALA A 138 -1.90 6.10 7.48
CA ALA A 138 -1.20 7.09 6.66
C ALA A 138 -0.49 6.47 5.43
N TYR A 139 0.08 5.27 5.58
CA TYR A 139 0.74 4.57 4.47
C TYR A 139 -0.22 4.20 3.34
N CYS A 140 -1.49 3.89 3.64
CA CYS A 140 -2.49 3.60 2.63
C CYS A 140 -2.90 4.85 1.87
N SER A 141 -3.14 5.97 2.57
CA SER A 141 -3.43 7.24 1.91
C SER A 141 -2.25 7.74 1.05
N ALA A 142 -1.01 7.49 1.47
CA ALA A 142 0.18 7.86 0.71
C ALA A 142 0.34 7.02 -0.57
N TYR A 143 -0.05 5.74 -0.49
CA TYR A 143 0.01 4.84 -1.63
C TYR A 143 -1.14 5.07 -2.62
N GLU A 144 -2.38 5.06 -2.16
CA GLU A 144 -3.56 5.23 -3.03
C GLU A 144 -3.69 6.64 -3.62
N GLY A 145 -3.18 7.64 -2.91
CA GLY A 145 -3.19 9.05 -3.32
C GLY A 145 -1.91 9.51 -4.02
N HIS A 146 -1.01 8.58 -4.39
CA HIS A 146 0.23 8.96 -5.07
C HIS A 146 -0.06 9.46 -6.49
N GLU A 147 0.74 10.40 -7.01
CA GLU A 147 0.56 10.97 -8.35
C GLU A 147 0.65 9.94 -9.49
N TYR A 148 1.31 8.81 -9.21
CA TYR A 148 1.59 7.74 -10.18
C TYR A 148 0.79 6.46 -9.90
N THR A 149 -0.30 6.57 -9.14
CA THR A 149 -1.18 5.45 -8.83
C THR A 149 -2.59 5.75 -9.25
N ASP A 150 -3.25 4.77 -9.86
CA ASP A 150 -4.66 4.78 -10.22
C ASP A 150 -5.36 3.56 -9.60
N LEU A 151 -5.63 3.67 -8.29
CA LEU A 151 -6.22 2.59 -7.48
C LEU A 151 -7.73 2.76 -7.26
N ASN A 152 -8.41 3.59 -8.06
CA ASN A 152 -9.85 3.86 -7.93
C ASN A 152 -10.30 4.33 -6.52
N GLY A 153 -9.42 4.98 -5.76
CA GLY A 153 -9.72 5.49 -4.42
C GLY A 153 -9.58 4.47 -3.28
N GLY A 154 -9.20 3.22 -3.58
CA GLY A 154 -8.97 2.16 -2.60
C GLY A 154 -10.18 1.84 -1.72
N ALA A 155 -9.95 1.09 -0.63
CA ALA A 155 -11.03 0.64 0.24
C ALA A 155 -11.76 1.81 0.93
N GLN A 156 -13.07 1.72 1.03
CA GLN A 156 -13.98 2.68 1.66
C GLN A 156 -14.54 2.13 2.98
N TYR A 157 -14.72 3.00 3.97
CA TYR A 157 -15.29 2.61 5.26
C TYR A 157 -16.79 2.88 5.31
N ILE A 158 -17.57 1.84 5.56
CA ILE A 158 -19.03 1.89 5.72
C ILE A 158 -19.36 1.77 7.20
N ILE A 159 -20.18 2.69 7.70
CA ILE A 159 -20.71 2.63 9.06
C ILE A 159 -21.86 1.62 9.10
N ASP A 160 -21.77 0.62 9.97
CA ASP A 160 -22.84 -0.34 10.15
C ASP A 160 -24.01 0.31 10.91
N PRO A 161 -25.26 -0.06 10.57
CA PRO A 161 -26.40 0.33 11.36
C PRO A 161 -26.22 -0.17 12.81
N PRO A 162 -26.64 0.63 13.82
CA PRO A 162 -26.45 0.26 15.20
C PRO A 162 -27.13 -1.08 15.48
N LYS A 163 -26.34 -2.08 15.90
CA LYS A 163 -26.89 -3.36 16.35
C LYS A 163 -27.68 -3.08 17.63
N GLN A 164 -29.00 -3.26 17.57
CA GLN A 164 -29.83 -3.36 18.77
C GLN A 164 -29.30 -4.57 19.55
N VAL A 165 -28.52 -4.34 20.60
CA VAL A 165 -28.18 -5.40 21.55
C VAL A 165 -29.50 -5.83 22.19
N GLY A 166 -29.95 -7.05 21.89
CA GLY A 166 -31.13 -7.61 22.52
C GLY A 166 -30.99 -7.49 24.03
N PHE A 167 -31.96 -6.84 24.67
CA PHE A 167 -32.03 -6.77 26.13
C PHE A 167 -32.29 -8.19 26.64
N TRP A 168 -31.23 -8.88 27.06
CA TRP A 168 -31.40 -10.09 27.85
C TRP A 168 -31.79 -9.64 29.26
N SER A 169 -33.06 -9.77 29.62
CA SER A 169 -33.46 -9.68 31.02
C SER A 169 -32.77 -10.82 31.76
N PHE A 170 -31.71 -10.53 32.52
CA PHE A 170 -31.23 -11.47 33.52
C PHE A 170 -32.36 -11.66 34.53
N GLN A 171 -33.09 -12.77 34.39
CA GLN A 171 -34.00 -13.25 35.42
C GLN A 171 -33.13 -13.81 36.54
N GLY A 172 -32.68 -12.93 37.45
CA GLY A 172 -32.01 -13.35 38.67
C GLY A 172 -32.89 -14.36 39.39
N ILE A 173 -32.32 -15.53 39.71
CA ILE A 173 -33.00 -16.53 40.53
C ILE A 173 -33.37 -15.86 41.85
N ALA A 174 -34.66 -15.81 42.16
CA ALA A 174 -35.19 -15.30 43.41
C ALA A 174 -34.72 -16.19 44.56
N GLY A 175 -33.69 -15.75 45.28
CA GLY A 175 -33.39 -16.20 46.63
C GLY A 175 -33.95 -15.19 47.63
N GLY A 176 -35.01 -15.56 48.36
CA GLY A 176 -35.32 -14.90 49.65
C GLY A 176 -34.12 -15.09 50.59
N ASN A 177 -33.88 -14.26 51.60
CA ASN A 177 -34.80 -13.54 52.45
C ASN A 177 -34.05 -12.49 53.31
N ASP A 178 -34.72 -11.35 53.50
CA ASP A 178 -34.64 -10.44 54.64
C ASP A 178 -33.45 -9.49 54.90
N ILE A 179 -33.89 -8.26 55.20
CA ILE A 179 -33.40 -7.23 56.14
C ILE A 179 -32.06 -6.51 55.88
N GLY A 180 -32.20 -5.34 55.25
CA GLY A 180 -31.56 -4.13 55.81
C GLY A 180 -30.73 -3.31 54.85
N ARG A 181 -31.41 -2.45 54.06
CA ARG A 181 -30.91 -1.14 53.64
C ARG A 181 -29.51 -1.13 53.00
N ILE A 182 -29.43 -1.66 51.78
CA ILE A 182 -28.38 -1.32 50.82
C ILE A 182 -29.06 -0.66 49.62
N GLY A 183 -28.56 0.50 49.22
CA GLY A 183 -29.15 1.30 48.13
C GLY A 183 -29.30 0.48 46.87
N ASN A 184 -30.23 0.90 46.00
CA ASN A 184 -30.28 0.45 44.62
C ASN A 184 -28.91 0.66 43.99
N ILE A 185 -28.04 -0.34 44.02
CA ILE A 185 -26.98 -0.45 43.04
C ILE A 185 -27.69 -1.04 41.84
N SER A 186 -28.35 -0.16 41.10
CA SER A 186 -28.57 -0.39 39.69
C SER A 186 -27.17 -0.54 39.09
N LEU A 187 -26.67 -1.78 38.99
CA LEU A 187 -25.63 -2.13 38.03
C LEU A 187 -26.26 -2.13 36.63
N GLY A 188 -26.90 -1.01 36.28
CA GLY A 188 -27.22 -0.66 34.91
C GLY A 188 -25.93 -0.15 34.32
N GLY A 189 -25.09 -1.07 33.83
CA GLY A 189 -24.09 -0.71 32.85
C GLY A 189 -24.81 0.02 31.72
N ASN A 190 -24.60 1.33 31.65
CA ASN A 190 -25.14 2.13 30.56
C ASN A 190 -24.33 1.78 29.31
N TYR A 191 -24.78 0.79 28.54
CA TYR A 191 -24.24 0.45 27.23
C TYR A 191 -24.78 1.40 26.14
N ASN A 192 -25.39 2.54 26.48
CA ASN A 192 -26.12 3.39 25.52
C ASN A 192 -25.24 4.46 24.86
N THR A 193 -24.08 4.07 24.38
CA THR A 193 -23.68 4.65 23.09
C THR A 193 -23.69 3.50 22.10
N PRO A 194 -24.59 3.50 21.11
CA PRO A 194 -24.40 2.67 19.93
C PRO A 194 -23.06 3.09 19.36
N GLN A 195 -22.00 2.34 19.65
CA GLN A 195 -20.77 2.44 18.89
C GLN A 195 -21.17 2.02 17.49
N THR A 196 -21.31 2.99 16.60
CA THR A 196 -21.49 2.75 15.18
C THR A 196 -20.14 2.24 14.67
N CYS A 197 -19.84 0.96 14.95
CA CYS A 197 -18.75 0.28 14.28
C CYS A 197 -19.08 0.23 12.77
N GLY A 198 -18.09 -0.11 11.98
CA GLY A 198 -18.23 -0.25 10.55
C GLY A 198 -17.22 -1.26 10.03
N HIS A 199 -17.14 -1.34 8.71
CA HIS A 199 -16.23 -2.22 8.02
C HIS A 199 -15.73 -1.55 6.73
N TRP A 200 -14.57 -1.98 6.27
CA TRP A 200 -13.99 -1.59 4.99
C TRP A 200 -14.56 -2.45 3.86
N VAL A 201 -14.76 -1.85 2.69
CA VAL A 201 -15.15 -2.48 1.42
C VAL A 201 -14.29 -1.93 0.27
N ASP A 202 -14.01 -2.73 -0.75
CA ASP A 202 -13.30 -2.28 -1.96
C ASP A 202 -14.26 -1.65 -3.00
#